data_AF-A0A0V8TB01-F1
#
_entry.id   AF-A0A0V8TB01-F1
#
_cell.length_a   1.000
_cell.length_b   1.000
_cell.length_c   1.000
_cell.angle_alpha   90.00
_cell.angle_beta   90.00
_cell.angle_gamma   90.00
#
_symmetry.space_group_name_H-M   'P 1'
#
loop_
_entity.id
_entity.type
_entity.pdbx_description
1 polymer ?
#
loop_
_entity_poly.entity_id
_entity_poly.type
_entity_poly.pdbx_seq_one_letter_code
_entity_poly.pdbx_strand_id
1 'polypeptide(L)'
;MRAEDADGRDAVRGRVPIDQAMPGLEIHPLGDGEQWEFAFVLAKVRSEGETTWSYRTSAAPNREELLGALTVHVELLRRELVEEWE
;
A
#
# COMPACT_ATOMS: atom_id res chain seq x y z
N MET A 1 18.82 -20.40 -5.17
CA MET A 1 18.38 -19.20 -5.90
C MET A 1 17.70 -18.32 -4.87
N ARG A 2 18.43 -17.34 -4.30
CA ARG A 2 17.99 -16.55 -3.15
C ARG A 2 17.14 -15.37 -3.63
N ALA A 3 16.07 -15.10 -2.87
CA ALA A 3 15.27 -13.88 -2.95
C ALA A 3 16.02 -12.71 -2.30
N GLU A 4 17.19 -12.40 -2.84
CA GLU A 4 17.88 -11.14 -2.61
C GLU A 4 17.58 -10.27 -3.85
N ASP A 5 17.33 -8.97 -3.64
CA ASP A 5 17.04 -7.93 -4.66
C ASP A 5 15.59 -7.41 -4.73
N ALA A 6 14.81 -7.49 -3.65
CA ALA A 6 13.82 -6.44 -3.36
C ALA A 6 14.54 -5.26 -2.65
N ASP A 7 15.53 -4.67 -3.32
CA ASP A 7 16.28 -3.54 -2.80
C ASP A 7 15.34 -2.33 -2.73
N GLY A 8 14.76 -2.11 -1.55
CA GLY A 8 14.01 -0.90 -1.15
C GLY A 8 14.87 0.36 -1.10
N ARG A 9 15.92 0.44 -1.94
CA ARG A 9 16.82 1.57 -2.14
C ARG A 9 16.76 2.10 -3.57
N ASP A 10 15.67 1.87 -4.27
CA ASP A 10 15.42 2.56 -5.54
C ASP A 10 15.00 4.00 -5.24
N ALA A 11 16.06 4.80 -5.05
CA ALA A 11 16.23 6.19 -5.40
C ALA A 11 15.10 7.17 -5.03
N VAL A 12 15.51 8.31 -4.48
CA VAL A 12 14.82 9.60 -4.63
C VAL A 12 14.81 9.99 -6.13
N ARG A 13 14.12 9.23 -6.97
CA ARG A 13 13.45 9.78 -8.14
C ARG A 13 12.26 10.53 -7.55
N GLY A 14 12.19 11.84 -7.82
CA GLY A 14 11.28 12.76 -7.14
C GLY A 14 9.88 12.18 -6.98
N ARG A 15 9.28 12.40 -5.80
CA ARG A 15 7.86 12.07 -5.57
C ARG A 15 7.03 12.83 -6.61
N VAL A 16 6.15 12.11 -7.30
CA VAL A 16 5.19 12.71 -8.22
C VAL A 16 3.79 12.64 -7.62
N PRO A 17 2.87 13.54 -8.00
CA PRO A 17 1.46 13.42 -7.69
C PRO A 17 0.88 12.03 -7.99
N ILE A 18 -0.10 11.58 -7.19
CA ILE A 18 -0.62 10.21 -7.27
C ILE A 18 -1.29 9.91 -8.62
N ASP A 19 -1.91 10.90 -9.25
CA ASP A 19 -2.48 10.83 -10.59
C ASP A 19 -1.42 10.65 -11.69
N GLN A 20 -0.20 11.12 -11.45
CA GLN A 20 0.95 10.86 -12.32
C GLN A 20 1.58 9.48 -12.05
N ALA A 21 1.67 9.08 -10.78
CA ALA A 21 2.22 7.78 -10.39
C ALA A 21 1.31 6.60 -10.77
N MET A 22 0.00 6.79 -10.65
CA MET A 22 -1.05 5.78 -10.84
C MET A 22 -2.25 6.40 -11.57
N PRO A 23 -2.14 6.63 -12.89
CA PRO A 23 -3.21 7.25 -13.67
C PRO A 23 -4.52 6.47 -13.56
N GLY A 24 -5.60 7.19 -13.28
CA GLY A 24 -6.95 6.62 -13.16
C GLY A 24 -7.26 5.95 -11.81
N LEU A 25 -6.39 6.05 -10.81
CA LEU A 25 -6.71 5.62 -9.46
C LEU A 25 -7.77 6.54 -8.84
N GLU A 26 -8.89 5.96 -8.42
CA GLU A 26 -9.93 6.63 -7.66
C GLU A 26 -9.98 6.06 -6.24
N ILE A 27 -10.19 6.94 -5.25
CA ILE A 27 -10.35 6.57 -3.85
C ILE A 27 -11.57 7.29 -3.27
N HIS A 28 -12.15 6.72 -2.21
CA HIS A 28 -13.19 7.43 -1.46
C HIS A 28 -12.61 8.69 -0.82
N PRO A 29 -13.39 9.79 -0.78
CA PRO A 29 -12.93 11.03 -0.16
C PRO A 29 -12.77 10.85 1.36
N LEU A 30 -11.93 11.70 1.95
CA LEU A 30 -11.87 11.85 3.41
C LEU A 30 -13.21 12.38 3.95
N GLY A 31 -13.50 12.10 5.21
CA GLY A 31 -14.64 12.66 5.91
C GLY A 31 -14.51 14.17 6.14
N ASP A 32 -15.63 14.80 6.52
CA ASP A 32 -15.67 16.22 6.82
C ASP A 32 -14.72 16.59 7.96
N GLY A 33 -13.78 17.50 7.69
CA GLY A 33 -12.80 17.99 8.67
C GLY A 33 -11.57 17.10 8.87
N GLU A 34 -11.49 15.95 8.19
CA GLU A 34 -10.30 15.11 8.22
C GLU A 34 -9.16 15.70 7.39
N GLN A 35 -7.93 15.50 7.87
CA GLN A 35 -6.70 15.83 7.15
C GLN A 35 -5.88 14.56 7.00
N TRP A 36 -5.32 14.32 5.81
CA TRP A 36 -4.43 13.19 5.59
C TRP A 36 -3.02 13.50 6.10
N GLU A 37 -2.39 12.53 6.76
CA GLU A 37 -1.01 12.65 7.24
C GLU A 37 -0.05 11.69 6.50
N PHE A 38 -0.55 10.49 6.19
CA PHE A 38 0.22 9.43 5.54
C PHE A 38 -0.70 8.57 4.69
N ALA A 39 -0.19 8.12 3.55
CA ALA A 39 -0.84 7.14 2.70
C ALA A 39 0.14 5.99 2.41
N PHE A 40 -0.33 4.76 2.62
CA PHE A 40 0.29 3.54 2.13
C PHE A 40 -0.61 2.97 1.03
N VAL A 41 -0.05 2.82 -0.16
CA VAL A 41 -0.78 2.31 -1.32
C VAL A 41 -0.20 0.94 -1.66
N LEU A 42 -0.99 -0.12 -1.50
CA LEU A 42 -0.65 -1.46 -1.98
C LEU A 42 -1.37 -1.70 -3.30
N ALA A 43 -0.60 -1.92 -4.36
CA ALA A 43 -1.10 -2.08 -5.72
C ALA A 43 -0.71 -3.44 -6.28
N LYS A 44 -1.68 -4.13 -6.88
CA LYS A 44 -1.43 -5.30 -7.73
C LYS A 44 -1.04 -4.80 -9.11
N VAL A 45 0.18 -5.08 -9.53
CA VAL A 45 0.76 -4.58 -10.78
C VAL A 45 1.13 -5.74 -11.70
N ARG A 46 1.18 -5.47 -13.00
CA ARG A 46 1.75 -6.39 -13.98
C ARG A 46 3.14 -5.92 -14.37
N SER A 47 4.13 -6.77 -14.20
CA SER A 47 5.52 -6.52 -14.60
C SER A 47 6.01 -7.73 -15.36
N GLU A 48 6.58 -7.52 -16.55
CA GLU A 48 7.17 -8.60 -17.37
C GLU A 48 6.20 -9.77 -17.67
N GLY A 49 4.90 -9.47 -17.75
CA GLY A 49 3.85 -10.47 -18.00
C GLY A 49 3.35 -11.19 -16.74
N GLU A 50 4.01 -11.01 -15.60
CA GLU A 50 3.61 -11.59 -14.32
C GLU A 50 2.85 -10.59 -13.45
N THR A 51 1.97 -11.11 -12.60
CA THR A 51 1.25 -10.28 -11.64
C THR A 51 1.95 -10.32 -10.30
N THR A 52 2.34 -9.15 -9.80
CA THR A 52 3.04 -8.99 -8.53
C THR A 52 2.41 -7.88 -7.69
N TRP A 53 2.81 -7.78 -6.43
CA TRP A 53 2.41 -6.70 -5.53
C TRP A 53 3.52 -5.67 -5.42
N SER A 54 3.15 -4.40 -5.44
CA SER A 54 4.05 -3.27 -5.23
C SER A 54 3.41 -2.29 -4.26
N TYR A 55 4.22 -1.60 -3.46
CA TYR A 55 3.69 -0.57 -2.56
C TYR A 55 4.35 0.79 -2.78
N ARG A 56 3.62 1.86 -2.44
CA ARG A 56 4.11 3.25 -2.43
C ARG A 56 3.69 3.93 -1.14
N THR A 57 4.45 4.94 -0.73
CA THR A 57 4.11 5.74 0.45
C THR A 57 4.20 7.23 0.15
N SER A 58 3.29 8.04 0.70
CA SER A 58 3.31 9.50 0.53
C SER A 58 4.45 10.19 1.30
N ALA A 59 4.91 9.56 2.38
CA ALA A 59 6.06 9.96 3.20
C ALA A 59 6.84 8.72 3.68
N ALA A 60 7.96 8.93 4.39
CA ALA A 60 8.60 7.82 5.09
C ALA A 60 7.71 7.40 6.27
N PRO A 61 7.26 6.13 6.34
CA PRO A 61 6.37 5.71 7.42
C PRO A 61 7.12 5.64 8.76
N ASN A 62 6.42 5.95 9.84
CA ASN A 62 6.74 5.34 11.12
C ASN A 62 6.47 3.83 10.98
N ARG A 63 7.53 3.03 11.11
CA ARG A 63 7.47 1.59 10.83
C ARG A 63 6.63 0.82 11.86
N GLU A 64 6.61 1.28 13.10
CA GLU A 64 5.88 0.62 14.18
C GLU A 64 4.38 0.86 14.03
N GLU A 65 3.98 2.10 13.72
CA GLU A 65 2.59 2.45 13.44
C GLU A 65 2.06 1.71 12.21
N LEU A 66 2.85 1.69 11.12
CA LEU A 66 2.48 0.95 9.91
C LEU A 66 2.34 -0.55 10.17
N LEU A 67 3.26 -1.15 10.93
CA LEU A 67 3.18 -2.57 11.29
C LEU A 67 1.90 -2.85 12.09
N GLY A 68 1.62 -2.04 13.12
CA GLY A 68 0.41 -2.16 13.92
C GLY A 68 -0.86 -2.10 13.08
N ALA A 69 -0.94 -1.12 12.17
CA ALA A 69 -2.09 -0.97 11.26
C ALA A 69 -2.26 -2.18 10.34
N LEU A 70 -1.18 -2.68 9.73
CA LEU A 70 -1.23 -3.87 8.86
C LEU A 70 -1.64 -5.13 9.63
N THR A 71 -1.15 -5.30 10.87
CA THR A 71 -1.55 -6.44 11.72
C THR A 71 -3.05 -6.41 12.02
N VAL A 72 -3.59 -5.25 12.41
CA VAL A 72 -5.04 -5.11 12.65
C VAL A 72 -5.84 -5.43 11.39
N HIS A 73 -5.42 -4.92 10.24
CA HIS A 73 -6.14 -5.15 8.98
C HIS A 73 -6.13 -6.64 8.57
N VAL A 74 -5.00 -7.33 8.75
CA VAL A 74 -4.92 -8.78 8.49
C VAL A 74 -5.85 -9.57 9.41
N GLU A 75 -5.93 -9.23 10.69
CA GLU A 75 -6.82 -9.91 11.63
C GLU A 75 -8.30 -9.65 11.31
N LEU A 76 -8.67 -8.44 10.89
CA LEU A 76 -10.03 -8.12 10.45
C LEU A 76 -10.41 -8.92 9.19
N LEU A 77 -9.56 -8.88 8.16
CA LEU A 77 -9.77 -9.65 6.94
C LEU A 77 -9.89 -11.15 7.23
N ARG A 78 -9.07 -11.68 8.15
CA ARG A 78 -9.15 -13.08 8.55
C ARG A 78 -10.50 -13.42 9.19
N ARG A 79 -11.08 -12.52 9.97
CA ARG A 79 -12.41 -12.72 10.59
C ARG A 79 -13.51 -12.68 9.55
N GLU A 80 -13.51 -11.66 8.67
CA GLU A 80 -14.48 -11.53 7.57
C GLU A 80 -14.47 -12.79 6.69
N LEU A 81 -13.28 -13.25 6.29
CA LEU A 81 -13.11 -14.47 5.52
C LEU A 81 -13.45 -15.76 6.28
N VAL A 82 -13.71 -15.73 7.59
CA VAL A 82 -14.23 -16.91 8.32
C VAL A 82 -15.75 -16.82 8.42
N GLU A 83 -16.28 -15.63 8.73
CA GLU A 83 -17.71 -15.35 8.77
C GLU A 83 -18.39 -15.61 7.42
N GLU A 84 -17.73 -15.35 6.29
CA GLU A 84 -18.26 -15.67 4.95
C GLU A 84 -18.49 -17.17 4.70
N TRP A 85 -17.90 -18.05 5.50
CA TRP A 85 -18.04 -19.51 5.35
C TRP A 85 -19.08 -20.12 6.29
N GLU A 86 -19.57 -19.36 7.28
CA GLU A 86 -20.64 -19.76 8.22
C GLU A 86 -22.04 -19.41 7.70
#